data_AF-A0A0R1TVA9-F1
#
_entry.id   AF-A0A0R1TVA9-F1
#
_cell.length_a   1.000
_cell.length_b   1.000
_cell.length_c   1.000
_cell.angle_alpha   90.00
_cell.angle_beta   90.00
_cell.angle_gamma   90.00
#
_symmetry.space_group_name_H-M   'P 1'
#
loop_
_entity.id
_entity.type
_entity.pdbx_description
1 polymer ?
#
loop_
_entity_poly.entity_id
_entity_poly.type
_entity_poly.pdbx_seq_one_letter_code
_entity_poly.pdbx_strand_id
1 'polypeptide(L)' 'MFTTEELGKIEQVLASSPSLNEYEVKQALRALNRNGTCNVRDLGYIEYKLAYLPFAHAIPRYNGNLNISRW' A
#
# COMPACT_ATOMS: atom_id res chain seq x y z
N MET A 1 0.29 13.94 1.09
CA MET A 1 1.03 13.21 2.14
C MET A 1 0.00 12.52 3.03
N PHE A 2 0.18 11.26 3.41
CA PHE A 2 -0.80 10.53 4.22
C PHE A 2 -0.76 10.95 5.70
N THR A 3 -1.91 10.96 6.36
CA THR A 3 -1.99 11.16 7.83
C THR A 3 -1.62 9.89 8.58
N THR A 4 -1.33 9.99 9.87
CA THR A 4 -1.04 8.82 10.72
C THR A 4 -2.19 7.81 10.73
N GLU A 5 -3.45 8.28 10.73
CA GLU A 5 -4.62 7.41 10.68
C GLU A 5 -4.75 6.68 9.33
N GLU A 6 -4.52 7.40 8.22
CA GLU A 6 -4.53 6.82 6.88
C GLU A 6 -3.41 5.77 6.71
N LEU A 7 -2.21 6.06 7.24
CA LEU A 7 -1.10 5.10 7.26
C LEU A 7 -1.43 3.84 8.06
N GLY A 8 -2.12 3.97 9.20
CA GLY A 8 -2.57 2.82 9.99
C GLY A 8 -3.57 1.93 9.25
N LYS A 9 -4.50 2.52 8.48
CA LYS A 9 -5.42 1.76 7.62
C LYS A 9 -4.68 1.05 6.49
N ILE A 10 -3.70 1.70 5.86
CA ILE A 10 -2.87 1.07 4.82
C ILE A 10 -2.02 -0.05 5.41
N GLU A 11 -1.44 0.14 6.60
CA GLU A 11 -0.65 -0.88 7.32
C GLU A 11 -1.46 -2.15 7.53
N GLN A 12 -2.71 -2.04 8.00
CA GLN A 12 -3.59 -3.19 8.20
C GLN A 12 -3.84 -3.96 6.89
N VAL A 13 -4.03 -3.25 5.78
CA VAL A 13 -4.21 -3.89 4.47
C VAL A 13 -2.93 -4.62 4.06
N LEU A 14 -1.78 -3.96 4.12
CA LEU A 14 -0.49 -4.53 3.72
C LEU A 14 -0.09 -5.72 4.59
N ALA A 15 -0.26 -5.62 5.91
CA ALA A 15 0.05 -6.69 6.86
C ALA A 15 -0.88 -7.91 6.70
N SER A 16 -2.08 -7.72 6.16
CA SER A 16 -2.99 -8.83 5.86
C SER A 16 -2.69 -9.54 4.54
N SER A 17 -1.76 -9.03 3.73
CA SER A 17 -1.39 -9.64 2.46
C SER A 17 -0.41 -10.81 2.68
N PRO A 18 -0.70 -12.01 2.15
CA PRO A 18 0.26 -13.12 2.20
C PRO A 18 1.50 -12.88 1.32
N SER A 19 1.46 -11.84 0.46
CA SER A 19 2.55 -11.51 -0.47
C SER A 19 3.62 -10.62 0.14
N LEU A 20 3.41 -10.09 1.35
CA LEU A 20 4.32 -9.17 2.02
C LEU A 20 4.72 -9.71 3.38
N ASN A 21 6.00 -9.58 3.72
CA ASN A 21 6.47 -9.78 5.09
C ASN A 21 6.44 -8.46 5.89
N GLU A 22 6.60 -8.55 7.21
CA GLU A 22 6.54 -7.39 8.11
C GLU A 22 7.57 -6.30 7.75
N TYR A 23 8.75 -6.68 7.26
CA TYR A 23 9.78 -5.74 6.84
C TYR A 23 9.35 -4.94 5.59
N GLU A 24 8.79 -5.62 4.59
CA GLU A 24 8.27 -4.99 3.37
C GLU A 24 7.12 -4.02 3.69
N VAL A 25 6.23 -4.39 4.61
CA VAL A 25 5.16 -3.51 5.09
C VAL A 25 5.72 -2.24 5.71
N LYS A 26 6.70 -2.36 6.62
CA LYS A 26 7.34 -1.19 7.26
C LYS A 26 8.06 -0.29 6.25
N GLN A 27 8.71 -0.87 5.24
CA GLN A 27 9.34 -0.10 4.17
C GLN A 27 8.32 0.64 3.30
N ALA A 28 7.21 -0.02 2.97
CA ALA A 28 6.11 0.59 2.21
C ALA A 28 5.50 1.78 2.96
N LEU A 29 5.26 1.66 4.26
CA LEU A 29 4.74 2.74 5.10
C LEU A 29 5.73 3.92 5.20
N ARG A 30 7.02 3.63 5.35
CA ARG A 30 8.06 4.67 5.34
C ARG A 30 8.10 5.41 4.02
N ALA A 31 7.98 4.71 2.90
CA ALA A 31 7.91 5.30 1.57
C ALA A 31 6.65 6.14 1.37
N LEU A 32 5.48 5.67 1.81
CA LEU A 32 4.22 6.43 1.78
C LEU A 32 4.30 7.71 2.62
N ASN A 33 4.91 7.62 3.80
CA ASN A 33 5.09 8.78 4.67
C ASN A 33 6.05 9.81 4.05
N ARG A 34 7.19 9.37 3.50
CA ARG A 34 8.21 10.28 2.95
C ARG A 34 7.86 10.84 1.57
N ASN A 35 7.40 9.98 0.68
CA ASN A 35 7.26 10.26 -0.76
C ASN A 35 5.80 10.39 -1.20
N GLY A 36 4.83 10.08 -0.33
CA GLY A 36 3.42 10.01 -0.69
C GLY A 36 3.05 8.82 -1.60
N THR A 37 4.01 7.98 -1.95
CA THR A 37 3.82 6.80 -2.80
C THR A 37 4.74 5.65 -2.37
N CYS A 38 4.35 4.41 -2.64
CA CYS A 38 5.23 3.25 -2.49
C CYS A 38 4.96 2.18 -3.54
N ASN A 39 5.88 1.24 -3.70
CA ASN A 39 5.70 0.05 -4.53
C ASN A 39 5.72 -1.19 -3.64
N VAL A 40 4.73 -2.06 -3.83
CA VAL A 40 4.62 -3.34 -3.12
C VAL A 40 4.33 -4.46 -4.11
N ARG A 41 4.69 -5.69 -3.77
CA ARG A 41 4.25 -6.85 -4.56
C ARG A 41 2.78 -7.15 -4.24
N ASP A 42 1.97 -7.37 -5.28
CA ASP A 42 0.56 -7.72 -5.10
C ASP A 42 0.11 -8.84 -6.05
N LEU A 43 -0.74 -9.72 -5.54
CA LEU A 43 -1.41 -10.78 -6.31
C LEU A 43 -2.91 -10.47 -6.50
N GLY A 44 -3.27 -9.18 -6.50
CA GLY A 44 -4.65 -8.68 -6.58
C GLY A 44 -5.38 -8.56 -5.24
N TYR A 45 -4.73 -8.91 -4.13
CA TYR A 45 -5.33 -8.85 -2.79
C TYR A 45 -5.30 -7.42 -2.21
N ILE A 46 -4.15 -6.75 -2.36
CA ILE A 46 -3.95 -5.40 -1.85
C ILE A 46 -4.77 -4.42 -2.69
N GLU A 47 -4.78 -4.57 -4.02
CA GLU A 47 -5.59 -3.76 -4.93
C GLU A 47 -7.08 -3.76 -4.53
N TYR A 48 -7.67 -4.94 -4.33
CA TYR A 48 -9.07 -5.06 -3.93
C TYR A 48 -9.37 -4.39 -2.60
N LYS A 49 -8.50 -4.56 -1.59
CA LYS A 49 -8.71 -3.96 -0.27
C LYS A 49 -8.51 -2.45 -0.26
N LEU A 50 -7.54 -1.94 -1.03
CA LEU A 50 -7.29 -0.50 -1.13
C LEU A 50 -8.41 0.23 -1.87
N ALA A 51 -9.14 -0.44 -2.77
CA ALA A 51 -10.30 0.14 -3.46
C ALA A 51 -11.40 0.65 -2.49
N TYR A 52 -11.44 0.15 -1.26
CA TYR A 52 -12.37 0.60 -0.22
C TYR A 52 -11.87 1.81 0.60
N LEU A 53 -10.63 2.27 0.37
CA LEU A 53 -10.07 3.43 1.04
C LEU A 53 -10.22 4.67 0.17
N PRO A 54 -11.02 5.68 0.56
CA PRO A 54 -11.34 6.83 -0.29
C PRO A 54 -10.16 7.80 -0.51
N PHE A 55 -9.02 7.56 0.13
CA PHE A 55 -7.84 8.43 0.11
C PHE A 55 -6.61 7.78 -0.54
N ALA A 56 -6.68 6.49 -0.88
CA ALA A 56 -5.60 5.75 -1.51
C ALA A 56 -6.09 5.14 -2.81
N HIS A 57 -5.19 5.01 -3.78
CA HIS A 57 -5.44 4.20 -4.97
C HIS A 57 -4.23 3.34 -5.29
N ALA A 58 -4.52 2.20 -5.90
CA ALA A 58 -3.57 1.19 -6.32
C ALA A 58 -3.46 1.21 -7.84
N ILE A 59 -2.25 1.35 -8.38
CA ILE A 59 -1.97 1.30 -9.81
C ILE A 59 -1.15 0.05 -10.09
N PRO A 60 -1.69 -0.97 -10.78
CA PRO A 60 -0.94 -2.16 -11.15
C PRO A 60 0.19 -1.79 -12.13
N ARG A 61 1.36 -2.41 -11.92
CA ARG A 61 2.53 -2.31 -12.81
C ARG A 61 2.74 -3.64 -13.53
N TYR A 62 3.34 -3.58 -14.71
CA TYR A 62 3.56 -4.73 -15.60
C TYR A 62 4.38 -5.90 -15.02
N ASN A 63 4.97 -5.75 -13.82
CA ASN A 63 5.82 -6.74 -13.17
C ASN A 63 5.17 -7.44 -11.95
N GLY A 64 3.85 -7.32 -11.77
CA GLY A 64 3.16 -7.87 -10.59
C GLY A 64 3.37 -7.05 -9.31
N ASN A 65 3.91 -5.83 -9.44
CA ASN A 65 3.92 -4.86 -8.36
C ASN A 65 2.73 -3.91 -8.47
N LEU A 66 2.33 -3.38 -7.33
CA LEU A 66 1.34 -2.34 -7.16
C LEU A 66 2.04 -1.06 -6.73
N ASN A 67 1.74 0.05 -7.38
CA ASN A 67 2.07 1.37 -6.87
C ASN A 67 0.89 1.88 -6.03
N ILE A 68 1.15 2.23 -4.78
CA ILE A 68 0.16 2.81 -3.89
C ILE A 68 0.47 4.30 -3.79
N SER A 69 -0.53 5.12 -4.07
CA SER A 69 -0.44 6.58 -4.00
C SER A 69 -1.71 7.15 -3.38
N ARG A 70 -1.68 8.45 -3.04
CA ARG A 70 -2.89 9.19 -2.68
C ARG A 70 -3.68 9.53 -3.94
N TRP A 71 -5.01 9.61 -3.83
CA TRP A 71 -5.82 10.36 -4.81
C TRP A 71 -5.35 11.81 -4.97
#